data_AF-A0A4R6HMU3-F1
#
_entry.id   AF-A0A4R6HMU3-F1
#
_cell.length_a   1.000
_cell.length_b   1.000
_cell.length_c   1.000
_cell.angle_alpha   90.00
_cell.angle_beta   90.00
_cell.angle_gamma   90.00
#
_symmetry.space_group_name_H-M   'P 1'
#
loop_
_entity.id
_entity.type
_entity.pdbx_description
1 polymer ?
#
loop_
_entity_poly.entity_id
_entity_poly.type
_entity_poly.pdbx_seq_one_letter_code
_entity_poly.pdbx_strand_id
1 'polypeptide(L)'
;MDGRGRAFDNIFVERLWRTLKYEDIYLKGYASVGELTVGLTEYFPFYNAERPHQSLGYRTPDEVYLSGLGGGASIPDHFSGRRATSQNEETGQRCAAANMAEVLA
;
A
#
# COMPACT_ATOMS: atom_id res chain seq x y z
N MET A 1 -0.89 -25.49 9.16
CA MET A 1 -1.07 -24.26 8.35
C MET A 1 -2.53 -23.87 8.40
N ASP A 2 -2.85 -22.99 9.32
CA ASP A 2 -4.18 -22.54 9.73
C ASP A 2 -4.57 -21.31 8.90
N GLY A 3 -5.50 -21.55 7.96
CA GLY A 3 -5.91 -20.60 6.91
C GLY A 3 -6.82 -19.47 7.38
N ARG A 4 -6.52 -18.76 8.47
CA ARG A 4 -7.22 -17.52 8.83
C ARG A 4 -6.60 -16.32 8.11
N GLY A 5 -7.42 -15.52 7.42
CA GLY A 5 -7.08 -14.17 6.90
C GLY A 5 -6.48 -14.07 5.48
N ARG A 6 -5.77 -15.11 5.00
CA ARG A 6 -4.83 -14.95 3.87
C ARG A 6 -5.37 -14.46 2.52
N ALA A 7 -6.62 -14.75 2.15
CA ALA A 7 -7.13 -14.42 0.82
C ALA A 7 -7.27 -12.89 0.63
N PHE A 8 -7.75 -12.18 1.64
CA PHE A 8 -7.92 -10.73 1.57
C PHE A 8 -6.60 -9.98 1.79
N ASP A 9 -5.66 -10.56 2.51
CA ASP A 9 -4.32 -9.96 2.68
C ASP A 9 -3.50 -10.06 1.38
N ASN A 10 -3.63 -11.18 0.65
CA ASN A 10 -2.85 -11.41 -0.56
C ASN A 10 -3.45 -10.76 -1.81
N ILE A 11 -4.76 -10.49 -1.85
CA ILE A 11 -5.44 -10.02 -3.07
C ILE A 11 -4.86 -8.69 -3.59
N PHE A 12 -4.41 -7.80 -2.70
CA PHE A 12 -3.80 -6.53 -3.07
C PHE A 12 -2.42 -6.74 -3.69
N VAL A 13 -1.61 -7.58 -3.05
CA VAL A 13 -0.26 -7.94 -3.53
C VAL A 13 -0.35 -8.65 -4.87
N GLU A 14 -1.25 -9.62 -5.03
CA GLU A 14 -1.48 -10.31 -6.30
C GLU A 14 -1.90 -9.35 -7.42
N ARG A 15 -2.83 -8.44 -7.14
CA ARG A 15 -3.30 -7.46 -8.12
C ARG A 15 -2.20 -6.48 -8.52
N LEU A 16 -1.41 -6.00 -7.56
CA LEU A 16 -0.23 -5.17 -7.80
C LEU A 16 0.75 -5.90 -8.74
N TRP A 17 1.15 -7.12 -8.39
CA TRP A 17 2.11 -7.90 -9.17
C TRP A 17 1.62 -8.24 -10.57
N ARG A 18 0.32 -8.49 -10.73
CA ARG A 18 -0.28 -8.67 -12.04
C ARG A 18 -0.10 -7.41 -12.88
N THR A 19 -0.52 -6.26 -12.37
CA THR A 19 -0.41 -4.99 -13.09
C THR A 19 1.04 -4.66 -13.46
N LEU A 20 1.96 -4.73 -12.50
CA LEU A 20 3.38 -4.47 -12.71
C LEU A 20 3.97 -5.36 -13.81
N LYS A 21 3.63 -6.65 -13.83
CA LYS A 21 4.13 -7.58 -14.85
C LYS A 21 3.67 -7.21 -16.25
N TYR A 22 2.39 -6.87 -16.42
CA TYR A 22 1.82 -6.57 -17.75
C TYR A 22 2.16 -5.18 -18.26
N GLU A 23 2.25 -4.19 -17.38
CA GLU A 23 2.47 -2.79 -17.78
C GLU A 23 3.95 -2.41 -17.87
N ASP A 24 4.86 -3.13 -17.18
CA ASP A 24 6.27 -2.77 -17.14
C ASP A 24 7.18 -3.94 -17.54
N ILE A 25 7.21 -5.01 -16.73
CA ILE A 25 8.22 -6.08 -16.86
C ILE A 25 8.15 -6.79 -18.22
N TYR A 26 6.96 -7.16 -18.67
CA TYR A 26 6.79 -7.88 -19.94
C TYR A 26 6.97 -6.99 -21.16
N LEU A 27 6.79 -5.67 -21.03
CA LEU A 27 6.98 -4.73 -22.12
C LEU A 27 8.45 -4.34 -22.29
N LYS A 28 9.16 -4.10 -21.18
CA LYS A 28 10.55 -3.64 -21.20
C LYS A 28 11.57 -4.76 -21.32
N GLY A 29 11.24 -5.98 -20.89
CA GLY A 29 12.07 -7.17 -21.12
C GLY A 29 13.49 -7.04 -20.54
N TYR A 30 13.62 -6.52 -19.31
CA TYR A 30 14.90 -6.27 -18.65
C TYR A 30 15.85 -7.47 -18.71
N ALA A 31 17.12 -7.22 -19.05
CA ALA A 31 18.13 -8.25 -19.25
C ALA A 31 18.90 -8.59 -17.96
N SER A 32 18.87 -7.69 -16.97
CA SER A 32 19.56 -7.88 -15.69
C SER A 32 18.71 -7.43 -14.49
N VAL A 33 19.07 -7.93 -13.30
CA VAL A 33 18.45 -7.51 -12.04
C VAL A 33 18.71 -6.02 -11.76
N GLY A 34 19.85 -5.48 -12.19
CA GLY A 34 20.17 -4.06 -12.02
C GLY A 34 19.23 -3.16 -12.83
N GLU A 35 19.02 -3.49 -14.11
CA GLU A 35 18.06 -2.80 -14.96
C GLU A 35 16.63 -2.91 -14.43
N LEU A 36 16.22 -4.11 -14.00
CA LEU A 36 14.92 -4.30 -13.37
C LEU A 36 14.76 -3.41 -12.13
N THR A 37 15.79 -3.31 -11.29
CA THR A 37 15.73 -2.50 -10.07
C THR A 37 15.52 -1.02 -10.41
N VAL A 38 16.27 -0.48 -11.38
CA VAL A 38 16.08 0.89 -11.86
C VAL A 38 14.67 1.09 -12.43
N GLY A 39 14.22 0.15 -13.27
CA GLY A 39 12.89 0.19 -13.84
C GLY A 39 11.76 0.17 -12.80
N LEU A 40 11.91 -0.63 -11.74
CA LEU A 40 10.97 -0.63 -10.61
C LEU A 40 11.01 0.67 -9.83
N THR A 41 12.19 1.27 -9.62
CA THR A 41 12.29 2.58 -8.93
C THR A 41 11.64 3.71 -9.72
N GLU A 42 11.53 3.59 -11.05
CA GLU A 42 10.77 4.53 -11.89
C GLU A 42 9.27 4.22 -11.91
N TYR A 43 8.90 2.93 -11.92
CA TYR A 43 7.50 2.51 -12.03
C TYR A 43 6.68 2.79 -10.77
N PHE A 44 7.21 2.54 -9.57
CA PHE A 44 6.44 2.67 -8.34
C PHE A 44 5.98 4.10 -8.01
N PRO A 45 6.79 5.15 -8.23
CA PRO A 45 6.33 6.54 -8.13
C PRO A 45 5.10 6.81 -9.02
N PHE A 46 5.16 6.40 -10.28
CA PHE A 46 4.03 6.52 -11.21
C PHE A 46 2.80 5.73 -10.72
N TYR A 47 2.99 4.48 -10.30
CA TYR A 47 1.91 3.63 -9.81
C TYR A 47 1.20 4.22 -8.59
N ASN A 48 1.96 4.80 -7.66
CA ASN A 48 1.43 5.32 -6.40
C ASN A 48 0.83 6.72 -6.52
N ALA A 49 1.44 7.59 -7.33
CA ALA A 49 1.09 9.01 -7.37
C ALA A 49 0.20 9.39 -8.56
N GLU A 50 0.27 8.68 -9.69
CA GLU A 50 -0.37 9.11 -10.94
C GLU A 50 -1.43 8.13 -11.45
N ARG A 51 -1.24 6.82 -11.25
CA ARG A 51 -2.12 5.79 -11.83
C ARG A 51 -3.45 5.72 -11.07
N PRO A 52 -4.60 5.98 -11.72
CA PRO A 52 -5.91 5.82 -11.09
C PRO A 52 -6.31 4.34 -10.99
N HIS A 53 -6.86 3.94 -9.84
CA HIS A 53 -7.24 2.55 -9.60
C HIS A 53 -8.76 2.42 -9.43
N GLN A 54 -9.41 1.63 -10.29
CA GLN A 54 -10.86 1.40 -10.23
C GLN A 54 -11.31 0.88 -8.84
N SER A 55 -10.53 -0.01 -8.22
CA SER A 55 -10.82 -0.53 -6.88
C SER A 55 -10.73 0.52 -5.77
N LEU A 56 -10.11 1.67 -6.04
CA LEU A 56 -9.95 2.80 -5.13
C LEU A 56 -10.91 3.96 -5.47
N GLY A 57 -11.88 3.73 -6.36
CA GLY A 57 -12.77 4.77 -6.86
C GLY A 57 -12.06 5.75 -7.81
N TYR A 58 -11.14 5.23 -8.63
CA TYR A 58 -10.30 6.00 -9.56
C TYR A 58 -9.34 7.00 -8.89
N ARG A 59 -9.10 6.84 -7.59
CA ARG A 59 -8.05 7.55 -6.86
C ARG A 59 -6.72 6.80 -6.94
N THR A 60 -5.65 7.51 -6.59
CA THR A 60 -4.30 6.93 -6.54
C THR A 60 -4.03 6.29 -5.17
N PRO A 61 -3.10 5.31 -5.08
CA PRO A 61 -2.72 4.73 -3.79
C PRO A 61 -2.28 5.77 -2.76
N ASP A 62 -1.53 6.80 -3.19
CA ASP A 62 -1.07 7.87 -2.30
C ASP A 62 -2.24 8.70 -1.74
N GLU A 63 -3.20 9.08 -2.59
CA GLU A 63 -4.41 9.82 -2.15
C GLU A 63 -5.20 9.04 -1.10
N VAL A 64 -5.35 7.73 -1.31
CA VAL A 64 -6.08 6.85 -0.39
C VAL A 64 -5.32 6.64 0.91
N TYR A 65 -4.00 6.47 0.83
CA TYR A 65 -3.14 6.34 1.99
C TYR A 65 -3.14 7.61 2.86
N LEU A 66 -3.05 8.79 2.23
CA LEU A 66 -3.09 10.09 2.93
C LEU A 66 -4.45 10.41 3.52
N SER A 67 -5.54 10.10 2.80
CA SER A 67 -6.90 10.42 3.25
C SER A 67 -7.45 9.44 4.30
N GLY A 68 -6.90 8.23 4.38
CA GLY A 68 -7.51 7.15 5.17
C GLY A 68 -8.91 6.78 4.64
N LEU A 69 -9.27 7.15 3.43
CA LEU A 69 -10.63 6.90 2.94
C LEU A 69 -10.58 6.04 1.69
N GLY A 70 -11.20 4.87 1.76
CA GLY A 70 -11.50 4.02 0.61
C GLY A 70 -10.30 3.29 -0.01
N GLY A 71 -9.57 2.52 0.79
CA GLY A 71 -8.62 1.52 0.30
C GLY A 71 -8.35 0.39 1.27
N GLY A 72 -7.96 -0.76 0.69
CA GLY A 72 -7.35 -1.87 1.41
C GLY A 72 -8.30 -2.68 2.31
N ALA A 73 -7.94 -3.93 2.59
CA ALA A 73 -8.54 -4.67 3.69
C ALA A 73 -8.24 -3.92 5.00
N SER A 74 -9.21 -3.82 5.89
CA SER A 74 -8.97 -3.40 7.26
C SER A 74 -8.13 -4.48 7.94
N ILE A 75 -6.82 -4.27 8.05
CA ILE A 75 -5.92 -5.18 8.77
C ILE A 75 -5.98 -4.75 10.24
N PRO A 76 -6.65 -5.51 11.13
CA PRO A 76 -6.61 -5.22 12.56
C PRO A 76 -5.17 -5.41 13.03
N ASP A 77 -4.64 -4.42 13.73
CA ASP A 77 -3.32 -4.53 14.31
C ASP A 77 -3.37 -5.46 15.54
N HIS A 78 -3.17 -6.76 15.32
CA HIS A 78 -3.08 -7.73 16.41
C HIS A 78 -1.72 -7.71 17.14
N PHE A 79 -0.72 -6.98 16.66
CA PHE A 79 0.64 -7.00 17.20
C PHE A 79 0.98 -5.83 18.13
N SER A 80 0.10 -4.83 18.30
CA SER A 80 0.28 -3.76 19.30
C SER A 80 0.17 -4.25 20.76
N GLY A 81 -0.38 -5.43 21.00
CA GLY A 81 -0.69 -5.99 22.33
C GLY A 81 0.48 -6.41 23.23
N ARG A 82 1.74 -6.13 22.90
CA ARG A 82 2.88 -6.32 23.84
C ARG A 82 3.47 -5.01 24.38
N ARG A 83 2.74 -3.91 24.30
CA ARG A 83 2.97 -2.69 25.09
C ARG A 83 1.65 -2.18 25.65
N ALA A 84 1.45 -2.49 26.94
CA ALA A 84 0.49 -1.89 27.87
C ALA A 84 -1.02 -2.01 27.56
N THR A 85 -1.70 -2.58 28.56
CA THR A 85 -3.15 -2.64 28.78
C THR A 85 -3.84 -1.29 28.72
N SER A 86 -4.90 -1.16 27.90
CA SER A 86 -6.23 -0.68 28.30
C SER A 86 -7.12 -0.48 27.07
N GLN A 87 -8.36 -0.94 27.17
CA GLN A 87 -9.40 -0.91 26.14
C GLN A 87 -9.74 0.54 25.73
N ASN A 88 -9.56 0.86 24.45
CA ASN A 88 -10.41 1.79 23.70
C ASN A 88 -10.18 1.54 22.21
N GLU A 89 -11.17 0.95 21.55
CA GLU A 89 -11.17 0.64 20.12
C GLU A 89 -11.44 1.91 19.31
N GLU A 90 -10.42 2.74 19.13
CA GLU A 90 -10.41 3.72 18.05
C GLU A 90 -9.61 3.14 16.88
N THR A 91 -10.35 2.71 15.85
CA THR A 91 -9.82 2.20 14.59
C THR A 91 -9.17 3.36 13.80
N GLY A 92 -7.99 3.80 14.25
CA GLY A 92 -7.20 4.81 13.59
C GLY A 92 -6.38 4.20 12.46
N GLN A 93 -6.61 4.64 11.23
CA GLN A 93 -5.59 4.49 10.19
C GLN A 93 -4.29 5.14 10.67
N ARG A 94 -3.20 4.40 10.54
CA ARG A 94 -1.87 4.90 10.89
C ARG A 94 -1.47 5.94 9.85
N CYS A 95 -1.63 7.21 10.20
CA CYS A 95 -1.09 8.35 9.45
C CYS A 95 0.45 8.28 9.40
N ALA A 96 1.03 8.78 8.32
CA ALA A 96 2.47 8.89 8.14
C ALA A 96 3.12 9.78 9.23
N ALA A 97 4.29 9.38 9.72
CA ALA A 97 5.08 10.09 10.73
C ALA A 97 5.69 11.43 10.25
N ALA A 98 5.20 12.02 9.16
CA ALA A 98 5.77 13.20 8.51
C ALA A 98 5.07 14.54 8.84
N ASN A 99 3.92 14.54 9.53
CA ASN A 99 3.26 15.79 9.96
C ASN A 99 3.38 16.01 11.46
N MET A 100 4.55 16.49 11.91
CA MET A 100 4.77 17.01 13.26
C MET A 100 5.56 18.33 13.20
N ALA A 101 5.18 19.23 12.29
CA ALA A 101 5.78 20.57 12.22
C ALA A 101 4.93 21.61 11.46
N GLU A 102 3.61 21.73 11.67
CA GLU A 102 2.89 22.92 11.18
C GLU A 102 1.50 23.17 11.80
N VAL A 103 1.39 23.19 13.14
CA VAL A 103 0.16 23.73 13.80
C VAL A 103 0.47 24.56 15.05
N LEU A 104 1.49 25.42 15.02
CA LEU A 104 1.57 26.54 15.96
C LEU A 104 2.17 27.78 15.27
N ALA A 105 1.30 28.52 14.58
CA ALA A 105 1.40 29.96 14.37
C ALA A 105 -0.01 30.55 14.43
#